data_AF-A0A955XHU2-F1
#
_entry.id   AF-A0A955XHU2-F1
#
_cell.length_a   1.000
_cell.length_b   1.000
_cell.length_c   1.000
_cell.angle_alpha   90.00
_cell.angle_beta   90.00
_cell.angle_gamma   90.00
#
_symmetry.space_group_name_H-M   'P 1'
#
loop_
_entity.id
_entity.type
_entity.pdbx_description
1 polymer ?
#
loop_
_entity_poly.entity_id
_entity_poly.type
_entity_poly.pdbx_seq_one_letter_code
_entity_poly.pdbx_strand_id
1 'polypeptide(L)'
;SSGINLVDEVWGAQVGVLNLGDGIGGAQIGILNIGGDVDGMQIGVLNIATGHMRGLQLGIANYATELSGAPVGLLSVVARNGTLKPSVWTSDLALANVGLKLGAKYFYGILAVGMVNMSSRSGLLMGLGLGGHVPLTERFFVELESISYMAQERVELGDNESTIVQTRLLPGFQLTEDIAVVAGPTFNVQIIHDDADGSSLYPGYAHVSESGKTVWWPGFTAGLQFF
;
A
#
# COMPACT_ATOMS: atom_id res chain seq x y z
N SER A 1 -29.90 18.45 1.13
CA SER A 1 -29.39 17.09 0.92
C SER A 1 -29.95 16.53 -0.38
N SER A 2 -29.12 16.35 -1.39
CA SER A 2 -29.39 15.45 -2.52
C SER A 2 -28.09 15.25 -3.29
N GLY A 3 -27.44 14.10 -3.07
CA GLY A 3 -26.43 13.41 -3.91
C GLY A 3 -25.17 14.13 -4.42
N ILE A 4 -25.29 15.36 -4.89
CA ILE A 4 -24.30 16.13 -5.65
C ILE A 4 -24.13 17.49 -4.94
N ASN A 5 -22.90 17.82 -4.57
CA ASN A 5 -22.53 19.14 -4.09
C ASN A 5 -21.63 19.82 -5.13
N LEU A 6 -22.11 20.90 -5.75
CA LEU A 6 -21.42 21.68 -6.79
C LEU A 6 -21.21 23.10 -6.27
N VAL A 7 -19.95 23.52 -6.11
CA VAL A 7 -19.64 24.88 -5.66
C VAL A 7 -18.30 25.34 -6.25
N ASP A 8 -18.25 26.58 -6.74
CA ASP A 8 -17.02 27.15 -7.33
C ASP A 8 -15.94 27.43 -6.27
N GLU A 9 -16.32 28.01 -5.12
CA GLU A 9 -15.46 28.21 -3.95
C GLU A 9 -16.15 27.77 -2.64
N VAL A 10 -15.51 26.90 -1.87
CA VAL A 10 -16.00 26.46 -0.55
C VAL A 10 -15.02 26.79 0.54
N TRP A 11 -15.52 27.36 1.63
CA TRP A 11 -14.88 27.33 2.94
C TRP A 11 -15.79 26.54 3.90
N GLY A 12 -15.46 25.28 4.18
CA GLY A 12 -16.32 24.40 4.97
C GLY A 12 -16.28 22.91 4.56
N ALA A 13 -17.39 22.19 4.77
CA ALA A 13 -17.48 20.76 4.45
C ALA A 13 -18.53 20.48 3.37
N GLN A 14 -18.15 19.76 2.32
CA GLN A 14 -19.05 19.16 1.34
C GLN A 14 -19.26 17.68 1.69
N VAL A 15 -20.51 17.28 1.94
CA VAL A 15 -20.87 15.88 2.21
C VAL A 15 -21.90 15.42 1.20
N GLY A 16 -21.61 14.36 0.45
CA GLY A 16 -22.43 13.89 -0.66
C GLY A 16 -21.93 12.58 -1.26
N VAL A 17 -22.68 11.99 -2.18
CA VAL A 17 -22.17 10.84 -2.96
C VAL A 17 -21.07 11.34 -3.91
N LEU A 18 -21.31 12.49 -4.52
CA LEU A 18 -20.39 13.17 -5.41
C LEU A 18 -20.21 14.61 -4.96
N ASN A 19 -18.96 15.02 -4.79
CA ASN A 19 -18.56 16.38 -4.45
C ASN A 19 -17.67 16.93 -5.57
N LEU A 20 -18.02 18.11 -6.08
CA LEU A 20 -17.33 18.81 -7.16
C LEU A 20 -17.09 20.26 -6.72
N GLY A 21 -15.87 20.74 -6.87
CA GLY A 21 -15.56 22.16 -6.72
C GLY A 21 -14.20 22.53 -7.30
N ASP A 22 -13.99 23.81 -7.60
CA ASP A 22 -12.74 24.29 -8.21
C ASP A 22 -11.76 24.77 -7.14
N GLY A 23 -12.21 25.62 -6.19
CA GLY A 23 -11.42 26.06 -5.03
C GLY A 23 -12.03 25.58 -3.70
N ILE A 24 -11.34 24.72 -2.97
CA ILE A 24 -11.89 24.08 -1.77
C ILE A 24 -10.99 24.30 -0.56
N GLY A 25 -11.44 25.12 0.39
CA GLY A 25 -10.89 25.23 1.74
C GLY A 25 -11.72 24.42 2.75
N GLY A 26 -11.27 23.23 3.14
CA GLY A 26 -11.96 22.39 4.12
C GLY A 26 -12.08 20.92 3.70
N ALA A 27 -13.24 20.30 3.87
CA ALA A 27 -13.39 18.85 3.71
C ALA A 27 -14.40 18.45 2.63
N GLN A 28 -14.03 17.52 1.73
CA GLN A 28 -14.98 16.78 0.90
C GLN A 28 -15.08 15.34 1.42
N ILE A 29 -16.31 14.90 1.72
CA ILE A 29 -16.58 13.55 2.23
C ILE A 29 -17.65 12.91 1.33
N GLY A 30 -17.30 11.82 0.66
CA GLY A 30 -18.19 11.20 -0.31
C GLY A 30 -17.63 9.96 -0.99
N ILE A 31 -18.36 9.40 -1.94
CA ILE A 31 -17.84 8.27 -2.74
C ILE A 31 -16.81 8.81 -3.75
N LEU A 32 -17.15 9.91 -4.42
CA LEU A 32 -16.30 10.59 -5.39
C LEU A 32 -16.12 12.05 -5.00
N ASN A 33 -14.87 12.46 -4.78
CA ASN A 33 -14.50 13.84 -4.50
C ASN A 33 -13.61 14.34 -5.63
N ILE A 34 -14.01 15.42 -6.29
CA ILE A 34 -13.26 16.08 -7.35
C ILE A 34 -13.07 17.55 -6.96
N GLY A 35 -11.82 17.97 -6.93
CA GLY A 35 -11.37 19.33 -6.62
C GLY A 35 -10.41 19.85 -7.68
N GLY A 36 -10.42 21.16 -7.94
CA GLY A 36 -9.34 21.87 -8.63
C GLY A 36 -8.15 22.05 -7.68
N ASP A 37 -8.09 23.21 -7.03
CA ASP A 37 -7.20 23.48 -5.89
C ASP A 37 -7.93 23.15 -4.57
N VAL A 38 -7.28 22.36 -3.72
CA VAL A 38 -7.85 21.89 -2.46
C VAL A 38 -6.87 22.15 -1.31
N ASP A 39 -7.32 22.87 -0.29
CA ASP A 39 -6.64 23.07 0.99
C ASP A 39 -7.50 22.44 2.10
N GLY A 40 -7.18 21.20 2.47
CA GLY A 40 -7.86 20.46 3.52
C GLY A 40 -7.88 18.94 3.31
N MET A 41 -9.07 18.34 3.25
CA MET A 41 -9.25 16.89 3.29
C MET A 41 -10.22 16.39 2.20
N GLN A 42 -9.85 15.32 1.49
CA GLN A 42 -10.77 14.54 0.67
C GLN A 42 -10.86 13.12 1.24
N ILE A 43 -12.05 12.68 1.66
CA ILE A 43 -12.28 11.37 2.25
C ILE A 43 -13.33 10.64 1.40
N GLY A 44 -12.95 9.52 0.79
CA GLY A 44 -13.86 8.81 -0.10
C GLY A 44 -13.30 7.57 -0.75
N VAL A 45 -14.04 6.98 -1.69
CA VAL A 45 -13.54 5.85 -2.48
C VAL A 45 -12.51 6.36 -3.50
N LEU A 46 -12.87 7.43 -4.20
CA LEU A 46 -12.06 8.11 -5.20
C LEU A 46 -11.90 9.58 -4.85
N ASN A 47 -10.65 10.03 -4.71
CA ASN A 47 -10.32 11.43 -4.47
C ASN A 47 -9.45 11.95 -5.62
N ILE A 48 -9.84 13.08 -6.22
CA ILE A 48 -9.16 13.67 -7.36
C ILE A 48 -8.95 15.16 -7.05
N ALA A 49 -7.70 15.62 -7.18
CA ALA A 49 -7.33 17.03 -7.18
C ALA A 49 -6.56 17.35 -8.46
N THR A 50 -7.13 18.15 -9.35
CA THR A 50 -6.53 18.46 -10.66
C THR A 50 -5.55 19.63 -10.62
N GLY A 51 -5.62 20.48 -9.59
CA GLY A 51 -4.67 21.53 -9.26
C GLY A 51 -3.73 21.13 -8.11
N HIS A 52 -3.56 22.01 -7.13
CA HIS A 52 -2.74 21.78 -5.94
C HIS A 52 -3.59 21.19 -4.82
N MET A 53 -3.18 20.04 -4.32
CA MET A 53 -3.72 19.47 -3.08
C MET A 53 -2.78 19.79 -1.92
N ARG A 54 -3.29 20.47 -0.89
CA ARG A 54 -2.64 20.70 0.40
C ARG A 54 -3.45 19.99 1.47
N GLY A 55 -2.84 19.00 2.15
CA GLY A 55 -3.49 18.26 3.22
C GLY A 55 -3.62 16.75 2.97
N LEU A 56 -4.79 16.16 3.25
CA LEU A 56 -4.99 14.70 3.26
C LEU A 56 -5.97 14.23 2.19
N GLN A 57 -5.58 13.23 1.41
CA GLN A 57 -6.53 12.39 0.68
C GLN A 57 -6.57 11.02 1.34
N LEU A 58 -7.77 10.54 1.70
CA LEU A 58 -7.99 9.22 2.30
C LEU A 58 -8.99 8.45 1.46
N GLY A 59 -8.57 7.33 0.87
CA GLY A 59 -9.46 6.54 0.03
C GLY A 59 -8.86 5.27 -0.56
N ILE A 60 -9.61 4.60 -1.43
CA ILE A 60 -9.10 3.45 -2.18
C ILE A 60 -8.12 3.93 -3.25
N ALA A 61 -8.54 4.93 -4.03
CA ALA A 61 -7.66 5.58 -4.99
C ALA A 61 -7.65 7.10 -4.81
N ASN A 62 -6.45 7.65 -4.90
CA ASN A 62 -6.18 9.08 -4.80
C ASN A 62 -5.40 9.53 -6.03
N TYR A 63 -5.78 10.68 -6.58
CA TYR A 63 -5.04 11.36 -7.62
C TYR A 63 -4.85 12.82 -7.23
N ALA A 64 -3.63 13.33 -7.42
CA ALA A 64 -3.34 14.75 -7.34
C ALA A 64 -2.36 15.14 -8.46
N THR A 65 -2.55 16.30 -9.10
CA THR A 65 -1.52 16.84 -10.01
C THR A 65 -0.27 17.21 -9.22
N GLU A 66 -0.45 17.93 -8.11
CA GLU A 66 0.60 18.28 -7.17
C GLU A 66 0.08 18.13 -5.73
N LEU A 67 0.89 17.56 -4.84
CA LEU A 67 0.48 17.28 -3.47
C LEU A 67 1.48 17.78 -2.44
N SER A 68 1.03 18.63 -1.53
CA SER A 68 1.72 18.98 -0.28
C SER A 68 0.97 18.35 0.89
N GLY A 69 1.26 17.07 1.16
CA GLY A 69 0.56 16.32 2.21
C GLY A 69 0.65 14.81 2.01
N ALA A 70 -0.44 14.10 2.32
CA ALA A 70 -0.46 12.64 2.34
C ALA A 70 -1.64 12.08 1.52
N PRO A 71 -1.39 11.17 0.56
CA PRO A 71 -2.43 10.45 -0.16
C PRO A 71 -2.49 9.02 0.38
N VAL A 72 -3.28 8.82 1.44
CA VAL A 72 -3.44 7.51 2.08
C VAL A 72 -4.46 6.70 1.29
N GLY A 73 -3.96 5.70 0.56
CA GLY A 73 -4.81 4.79 -0.21
C GLY A 73 -4.03 3.69 -0.91
N LEU A 74 -4.75 2.66 -1.36
CA LEU A 74 -4.14 1.51 -2.04
C LEU A 74 -3.46 1.93 -3.34
N LEU A 75 -4.09 2.86 -4.07
CA LEU A 75 -3.55 3.44 -5.30
C LEU A 75 -3.50 4.96 -5.17
N SER A 76 -2.31 5.49 -4.93
CA SER A 76 -2.10 6.94 -4.84
C SER A 76 -1.15 7.41 -5.93
N VAL A 77 -1.64 8.26 -6.83
CA VAL A 77 -0.85 8.82 -7.93
C VAL A 77 -0.73 10.33 -7.75
N VAL A 78 0.51 10.82 -7.73
CA VAL A 78 0.80 12.25 -7.68
C VAL A 78 1.68 12.61 -8.88
N ALA A 79 1.18 13.44 -9.78
CA ALA A 79 1.78 13.57 -11.12
C ALA A 79 3.11 14.34 -11.15
N ARG A 80 3.24 15.42 -10.36
CA ARG A 80 4.40 16.32 -10.43
C ARG A 80 5.48 16.04 -9.39
N ASN A 81 5.08 15.89 -8.13
CA ASN A 81 5.98 15.72 -6.98
C ASN A 81 5.71 14.41 -6.23
N GLY A 82 5.20 13.41 -6.96
CA GLY A 82 4.93 12.08 -6.44
C GLY A 82 6.14 11.17 -6.36
N THR A 83 5.91 10.00 -5.79
CA THR A 83 6.85 8.91 -5.69
C THR A 83 6.39 7.78 -6.59
N LEU A 84 7.27 7.31 -7.49
CA LEU A 84 7.15 6.05 -8.20
C LEU A 84 8.47 5.31 -8.02
N LYS A 85 8.47 4.27 -7.17
CA LYS A 85 9.69 3.51 -6.86
C LYS A 85 9.48 2.03 -7.17
N PRO A 86 10.08 1.52 -8.26
CA PRO A 86 10.20 0.10 -8.47
C PRO A 86 11.09 -0.51 -7.37
N SER A 87 10.81 -1.75 -7.00
CA SER A 87 11.59 -2.46 -5.99
C SER A 87 11.62 -3.96 -6.26
N VAL A 88 12.71 -4.58 -5.85
CA VAL A 88 12.88 -6.03 -5.89
C VAL A 88 13.39 -6.50 -4.54
N TRP A 89 12.82 -7.57 -3.99
CA TRP A 89 13.24 -8.08 -2.68
C TRP A 89 13.06 -9.59 -2.56
N THR A 90 13.80 -10.16 -1.62
CA THR A 90 13.61 -11.53 -1.14
C THR A 90 13.05 -11.47 0.27
N SER A 91 12.18 -12.41 0.64
CA SER A 91 11.63 -12.51 1.99
C SER A 91 11.43 -13.96 2.41
N ASP A 92 11.07 -14.14 3.66
CA ASP A 92 10.64 -15.42 4.22
C ASP A 92 9.37 -16.00 3.56
N LEU A 93 8.57 -15.17 2.87
CA LEU A 93 7.37 -15.60 2.13
C LEU A 93 7.67 -16.00 0.67
N ALA A 94 8.56 -15.28 0.00
CA ALA A 94 8.84 -15.47 -1.41
C ALA A 94 10.31 -15.19 -1.73
N LEU A 95 10.92 -16.11 -2.50
CA LEU A 95 12.32 -16.04 -2.86
C LEU A 95 12.65 -14.77 -3.67
N ALA A 96 11.74 -14.37 -4.55
CA ALA A 96 11.89 -13.18 -5.36
C ALA A 96 10.55 -12.45 -5.48
N ASN A 97 10.57 -11.16 -5.21
CA ASN A 97 9.43 -10.27 -5.31
C ASN A 97 9.79 -9.08 -6.19
N VAL A 98 8.80 -8.59 -6.91
CA VAL A 98 8.85 -7.32 -7.63
C VAL A 98 7.67 -6.49 -7.12
N GLY A 99 7.89 -5.19 -6.95
CA GLY A 99 6.82 -4.31 -6.53
C GLY A 99 7.03 -2.87 -6.93
N LEU A 100 5.93 -2.13 -6.87
CA LEU A 100 5.86 -0.73 -7.24
C LEU A 100 5.26 0.05 -6.08
N LYS A 101 5.99 1.06 -5.62
CA LYS A 101 5.54 2.00 -4.59
C LYS A 101 5.06 3.28 -5.26
N LEU A 102 3.81 3.67 -5.01
CA LEU A 102 3.15 4.82 -5.64
C LEU A 102 2.56 5.74 -4.57
N GLY A 103 2.90 7.03 -4.59
CA GLY A 103 2.29 7.98 -3.68
C GLY A 103 3.05 9.28 -3.55
N ALA A 104 3.31 9.71 -2.31
CA ALA A 104 3.97 10.96 -1.98
C ALA A 104 5.28 10.74 -1.23
N LYS A 105 5.89 11.83 -0.76
CA LYS A 105 7.18 11.84 -0.06
C LYS A 105 7.21 10.94 1.19
N TYR A 106 6.15 10.96 1.99
CA TYR A 106 6.12 10.26 3.30
C TYR A 106 5.19 9.05 3.34
N PHE A 107 4.24 8.93 2.40
CA PHE A 107 3.25 7.86 2.38
C PHE A 107 3.00 7.37 0.95
N TYR A 108 2.88 6.06 0.78
CA TYR A 108 2.67 5.43 -0.52
C TYR A 108 1.87 4.13 -0.39
N GLY A 109 1.18 3.77 -1.47
CA GLY A 109 0.63 2.43 -1.70
C GLY A 109 1.67 1.52 -2.35
N ILE A 110 1.49 0.21 -2.19
CA ILE A 110 2.40 -0.82 -2.68
C ILE A 110 1.61 -1.83 -3.49
N LEU A 111 2.09 -2.11 -4.70
CA LEU A 111 1.68 -3.26 -5.49
C LEU A 111 2.84 -4.24 -5.52
N ALA A 112 2.61 -5.51 -5.22
CA ALA A 112 3.65 -6.53 -5.14
C ALA A 112 3.24 -7.82 -5.86
N VAL A 113 4.22 -8.48 -6.48
CA VAL A 113 4.11 -9.83 -7.00
C VAL A 113 5.31 -10.64 -6.52
N GLY A 114 5.07 -11.78 -5.88
CA GLY A 114 6.08 -12.66 -5.31
C GLY A 114 6.08 -14.03 -5.99
N MET A 115 7.26 -14.59 -6.24
CA MET A 115 7.44 -15.96 -6.70
C MET A 115 7.86 -16.84 -5.52
N VAL A 116 7.06 -17.89 -5.26
CA VAL A 116 7.36 -18.92 -4.26
C VAL A 116 7.86 -20.14 -4.99
N ASN A 117 9.06 -20.62 -4.62
CA ASN A 117 9.61 -21.86 -5.16
C ASN A 117 10.03 -22.76 -4.00
N MET A 118 9.25 -23.81 -3.74
CA MET A 118 9.63 -24.88 -2.82
C MET A 118 9.66 -26.19 -3.60
N SER A 119 10.87 -26.59 -4.03
CA SER A 119 11.39 -27.91 -4.46
C SER A 119 10.54 -28.85 -5.36
N SER A 120 9.27 -28.57 -5.61
CA SER A 120 8.32 -29.34 -6.45
C SER A 120 7.04 -28.54 -6.80
N ARG A 121 6.84 -27.31 -6.27
CA ARG A 121 5.70 -26.43 -6.62
C ARG A 121 6.16 -24.97 -6.77
N SER A 122 5.71 -24.33 -7.86
CA SER A 122 5.87 -22.89 -8.12
C SER A 122 4.54 -22.18 -7.89
N GLY A 123 4.49 -21.23 -6.96
CA GLY A 123 3.32 -20.41 -6.66
C GLY A 123 3.55 -18.93 -6.91
N LEU A 124 2.47 -18.16 -7.05
CA LEU A 124 2.52 -16.71 -7.20
C LEU A 124 1.74 -16.05 -6.05
N LEU A 125 2.34 -15.03 -5.45
CA LEU A 125 1.70 -14.17 -4.45
C LEU A 125 1.41 -12.83 -5.09
N MET A 126 0.19 -12.32 -4.91
CA MET A 126 -0.16 -10.95 -5.28
C MET A 126 -0.38 -10.15 -4.01
N GLY A 127 0.27 -9.01 -3.90
CA GLY A 127 0.28 -8.19 -2.68
C GLY A 127 -0.23 -6.77 -2.92
N LEU A 128 -1.08 -6.29 -2.02
CA LEU A 128 -1.47 -4.89 -1.92
C LEU A 128 -1.08 -4.37 -0.53
N GLY A 129 -0.48 -3.18 -0.47
CA GLY A 129 0.03 -2.66 0.79
C GLY A 129 0.08 -1.15 0.89
N LEU A 130 0.46 -0.70 2.06
CA LEU A 130 0.69 0.71 2.40
C LEU A 130 2.04 0.83 3.10
N GLY A 131 2.70 1.96 2.89
CA GLY A 131 4.02 2.24 3.44
C GLY A 131 4.19 3.68 3.89
N GLY A 132 4.92 3.86 4.99
CA GLY A 132 5.46 5.13 5.44
C GLY A 132 6.96 5.22 5.15
N HIS A 133 7.44 6.39 4.74
CA HIS A 133 8.85 6.70 4.52
C HIS A 133 9.29 7.83 5.44
N VAL A 134 10.33 7.59 6.24
CA VAL A 134 10.91 8.56 7.17
C VAL A 134 12.37 8.80 6.76
N PRO A 135 12.68 9.91 6.07
CA PRO A 135 14.06 10.26 5.76
C PRO A 135 14.77 10.73 7.04
N LEU A 136 15.88 10.09 7.40
CA LEU A 136 16.68 10.46 8.56
C LEU A 136 17.84 11.38 8.18
N THR A 137 18.43 11.13 7.02
CA THR A 137 19.49 11.96 6.39
C THR A 137 19.29 11.92 4.87
N GLU A 138 20.22 12.51 4.11
CA GLU A 138 20.21 12.41 2.64
C GLU A 138 20.39 10.99 2.11
N ARG A 139 20.98 10.07 2.88
CA ARG A 139 21.23 8.68 2.44
C ARG A 139 20.54 7.62 3.28
N PHE A 140 20.23 7.92 4.54
CA PHE A 140 19.60 6.98 5.46
C PHE A 140 18.13 7.32 5.64
N PHE A 141 17.30 6.28 5.59
CA PHE A 141 15.88 6.37 5.82
C PHE A 141 15.36 5.11 6.50
N VAL A 142 14.15 5.18 7.03
CA VAL A 142 13.43 4.03 7.57
C VAL A 142 12.04 3.98 6.95
N GLU A 143 11.62 2.80 6.57
CA GLU A 143 10.27 2.55 6.06
C GLU A 143 9.53 1.57 6.96
N LEU A 144 8.24 1.80 7.15
CA LEU A 144 7.33 0.86 7.78
C LEU A 144 6.25 0.51 6.76
N GLU A 145 6.17 -0.74 6.38
CA GLU A 145 5.25 -1.20 5.34
C GLU A 145 4.40 -2.37 5.82
N SER A 146 3.16 -2.43 5.35
CA SER A 146 2.26 -3.55 5.58
C SER A 146 1.68 -3.97 4.24
N ILE A 147 1.89 -5.24 3.87
CA ILE A 147 1.46 -5.83 2.59
C ILE A 147 0.56 -7.02 2.90
N SER A 148 -0.66 -6.99 2.36
CA SER A 148 -1.56 -8.14 2.33
C SER A 148 -1.31 -8.93 1.06
N TYR A 149 -0.85 -10.17 1.19
CA TYR A 149 -0.65 -11.12 0.12
C TYR A 149 -1.82 -12.09 0.02
N MET A 150 -2.31 -12.24 -1.20
CA MET A 150 -3.19 -13.32 -1.63
C MET A 150 -2.30 -14.38 -2.30
N ALA A 151 -2.27 -15.58 -1.72
CA ALA A 151 -1.54 -16.70 -2.28
C ALA A 151 -2.41 -17.44 -3.30
N GLN A 152 -1.95 -17.53 -4.54
CA GLN A 152 -2.64 -18.32 -5.57
C GLN A 152 -1.79 -19.53 -5.95
N GLU A 153 -2.13 -20.68 -5.38
CA GLU A 153 -1.62 -21.97 -5.82
C GLU A 153 -2.36 -22.42 -7.09
N ARG A 154 -2.03 -21.77 -8.20
CA ARG A 154 -2.31 -22.14 -9.61
C ARG A 154 -3.62 -22.92 -9.91
N VAL A 155 -4.59 -22.19 -10.50
CA VAL A 155 -5.53 -22.59 -11.59
C VAL A 155 -6.14 -24.01 -11.54
N GLU A 156 -6.47 -24.50 -10.36
CA GLU A 156 -7.62 -25.40 -10.20
C GLU A 156 -8.68 -24.58 -9.47
N LEU A 157 -9.89 -24.55 -10.00
CA LEU A 157 -11.06 -23.90 -9.40
C LEU A 157 -11.35 -24.59 -8.05
N GLY A 158 -10.64 -24.17 -7.00
CA GLY A 158 -10.77 -24.69 -5.65
C GLY A 158 -10.43 -23.59 -4.65
N ASP A 159 -11.36 -23.34 -3.73
CA ASP A 159 -11.50 -22.17 -2.86
C ASP A 159 -10.43 -22.04 -1.74
N ASN A 160 -9.15 -22.25 -2.05
CA ASN A 160 -8.04 -22.13 -1.09
C ASN A 160 -7.51 -20.70 -1.01
N GLU A 161 -8.33 -19.77 -0.53
CA GLU A 161 -7.90 -18.40 -0.25
C GLU A 161 -7.28 -18.31 1.15
N SER A 162 -5.95 -18.38 1.24
CA SER A 162 -5.23 -17.96 2.44
C SER A 162 -4.69 -16.53 2.27
N THR A 163 -4.95 -15.68 3.26
CA THR A 163 -4.48 -14.30 3.28
C THR A 163 -3.32 -14.18 4.27
N ILE A 164 -2.21 -13.61 3.83
CA ILE A 164 -1.03 -13.35 4.66
C ILE A 164 -0.79 -11.86 4.72
N VAL A 165 -0.78 -11.27 5.91
CA VAL A 165 -0.37 -9.88 6.12
C VAL A 165 1.07 -9.87 6.62
N GLN A 166 1.96 -9.26 5.85
CA GLN A 166 3.36 -9.04 6.22
C GLN A 166 3.58 -7.57 6.58
N THR A 167 3.94 -7.32 7.85
CA THR A 167 4.44 -6.02 8.29
C THR A 167 5.97 -6.04 8.29
N ARG A 168 6.63 -5.01 7.78
CA ARG A 168 8.09 -4.95 7.67
C ARG A 168 8.63 -3.57 8.05
N LEU A 169 9.71 -3.58 8.83
CA LEU A 169 10.45 -2.39 9.22
C LEU A 169 11.79 -2.39 8.48
N LEU A 170 12.03 -1.39 7.63
CA LEU A 170 13.13 -1.37 6.68
C LEU A 170 14.02 -0.15 6.88
N PRO A 171 15.10 -0.27 7.66
CA PRO A 171 16.26 0.58 7.49
C PRO A 171 16.77 0.50 6.04
N GLY A 172 16.98 1.67 5.43
CA GLY A 172 17.45 1.81 4.06
C GLY A 172 18.65 2.71 3.95
N PHE A 173 19.53 2.38 3.01
CA PHE A 173 20.70 3.18 2.65
C PHE A 173 20.75 3.41 1.13
N GLN A 174 20.75 4.67 0.73
CA GLN A 174 20.88 5.10 -0.64
C GLN A 174 22.35 4.99 -1.08
N LEU A 175 22.63 4.00 -1.93
CA LEU A 175 23.95 3.72 -2.48
C LEU A 175 24.36 4.76 -3.53
N THR A 176 23.40 5.11 -4.39
CA THR A 176 23.56 6.04 -5.52
C THR A 176 22.30 6.90 -5.63
N GLU A 177 22.29 7.89 -6.52
CA GLU A 177 21.09 8.71 -6.76
C GLU A 177 19.88 7.88 -7.18
N ASP A 178 20.10 6.74 -7.87
CA ASP A 178 19.04 5.90 -8.44
C ASP A 178 18.76 4.60 -7.67
N ILE A 179 19.60 4.21 -6.69
CA ILE A 179 19.54 2.89 -6.04
C ILE A 179 19.73 3.00 -4.53
N ALA A 180 18.82 2.36 -3.78
CA ALA A 180 18.97 2.10 -2.35
C ALA A 180 18.87 0.59 -2.03
N VAL A 181 19.56 0.19 -0.96
CA VAL A 181 19.41 -1.12 -0.33
C VAL A 181 18.52 -0.97 0.88
N VAL A 182 17.62 -1.92 1.09
CA VAL A 182 16.77 -2.03 2.28
C VAL A 182 16.86 -3.42 2.86
N ALA A 183 16.87 -3.53 4.18
CA ALA A 183 16.82 -4.83 4.85
C ALA A 183 16.29 -4.69 6.27
N GLY A 184 15.51 -5.66 6.74
CA GLY A 184 14.98 -5.60 8.10
C GLY A 184 14.01 -6.72 8.46
N PRO A 185 13.54 -6.71 9.72
CA PRO A 185 12.65 -7.74 10.24
C PRO A 185 11.26 -7.64 9.60
N THR A 186 10.62 -8.80 9.46
CA THR A 186 9.22 -8.93 9.08
C THR A 186 8.43 -9.59 10.21
N PHE A 187 7.13 -9.29 10.27
CA PHE A 187 6.17 -10.00 11.09
C PHE A 187 4.98 -10.39 10.21
N ASN A 188 4.73 -11.69 10.12
CA ASN A 188 3.72 -12.25 9.24
C ASN A 188 2.56 -12.78 10.06
N VAL A 189 1.34 -12.55 9.58
CA VAL A 189 0.10 -13.12 10.13
C VAL A 189 -0.66 -13.75 8.98
N GLN A 190 -0.88 -15.06 9.04
CA GLN A 190 -1.69 -15.81 8.11
C GLN A 190 -3.04 -16.14 8.73
N ILE A 191 -4.10 -15.91 7.97
CA ILE A 191 -5.46 -16.33 8.29
C ILE A 191 -5.79 -17.51 7.37
N ILE A 192 -6.09 -18.66 8.00
CA ILE A 192 -6.43 -19.90 7.32
C ILE A 192 -7.95 -20.03 7.33
N HIS A 193 -8.57 -20.14 6.15
CA HIS A 193 -9.99 -20.42 5.99
C HIS A 193 -10.25 -21.94 5.95
N ASP A 194 -11.42 -22.37 6.43
CA ASP A 194 -11.72 -23.77 6.79
C ASP A 194 -11.64 -24.78 5.62
N ASP A 195 -11.61 -24.33 4.37
CA ASP A 195 -11.48 -25.17 3.17
C ASP A 195 -10.03 -25.28 2.63
N ALA A 196 -9.05 -24.61 3.26
CA ALA A 196 -7.67 -24.56 2.77
C ALA A 196 -6.91 -25.88 2.94
N ASP A 197 -7.00 -26.76 1.94
CA ASP A 197 -6.18 -27.97 1.83
C ASP A 197 -4.67 -27.64 1.70
N GLY A 198 -3.95 -27.79 2.81
CA GLY A 198 -2.63 -28.45 2.80
C GLY A 198 -1.37 -27.70 2.34
N SER A 199 -1.40 -26.40 2.06
CA SER A 199 -0.16 -25.62 1.81
C SER A 199 0.14 -24.66 2.96
N SER A 200 0.89 -25.17 3.93
CA SER A 200 1.45 -24.33 4.99
C SER A 200 2.60 -23.49 4.43
N LEU A 201 2.31 -22.22 4.08
CA LEU A 201 3.30 -21.20 3.67
C LEU A 201 4.10 -20.62 4.85
N TYR A 202 3.93 -21.17 6.05
CA TYR A 202 4.59 -20.74 7.27
C TYR A 202 5.74 -21.68 7.67
N PRO A 203 6.79 -21.16 8.31
CA PRO A 203 7.91 -21.97 8.76
C PRO A 203 7.52 -22.85 9.97
N GLY A 204 8.24 -23.96 10.18
CA GLY A 204 7.96 -24.89 11.29
C GLY A 204 8.11 -24.31 12.71
N TYR A 205 8.68 -23.12 12.85
CA TYR A 205 8.75 -22.36 14.11
C TYR A 205 7.59 -21.37 14.29
N ALA A 206 6.64 -21.31 13.37
CA ALA A 206 5.50 -20.43 13.47
C ALA A 206 4.61 -20.79 14.66
N HIS A 207 4.00 -19.78 15.26
CA HIS A 207 3.03 -19.98 16.32
C HIS A 207 1.63 -20.12 15.72
N VAL A 208 0.98 -21.24 16.00
CA VAL A 208 -0.39 -21.54 15.57
C VAL A 208 -1.32 -21.32 16.76
N SER A 209 -2.40 -20.54 16.57
CA SER A 209 -3.41 -20.33 17.60
C SER A 209 -4.07 -21.64 18.03
N GLU A 210 -4.64 -21.68 19.23
CA GLU A 210 -5.38 -22.86 19.72
C GLU A 210 -6.53 -23.27 18.78
N SER A 211 -7.12 -22.30 18.07
CA SER A 211 -8.15 -22.52 17.07
C SER A 211 -7.65 -23.06 15.73
N GLY A 212 -6.33 -23.03 15.48
CA GLY A 212 -5.71 -23.40 14.20
C GLY A 212 -5.92 -22.39 13.05
N LYS A 213 -6.71 -21.33 13.26
CA LYS A 213 -7.14 -20.39 12.21
C LYS A 213 -6.17 -19.24 11.97
N THR A 214 -5.28 -18.98 12.92
CA THR A 214 -4.33 -17.86 12.84
C THR A 214 -2.94 -18.36 13.13
N VAL A 215 -2.02 -18.07 12.21
CA VAL A 215 -0.61 -18.42 12.34
C VAL A 215 0.21 -17.15 12.23
N TRP A 216 1.21 -16.99 13.09
CA TRP A 216 2.11 -15.84 13.01
C TRP A 216 3.57 -16.23 13.23
N TRP A 217 4.48 -15.51 12.59
CA TRP A 217 5.91 -15.76 12.70
C TRP A 217 6.72 -14.51 12.38
N PRO A 218 7.86 -14.31 13.06
CA PRO A 218 8.85 -13.33 12.64
C PRO A 218 9.63 -13.84 11.42
N GLY A 219 10.14 -12.92 10.62
CA GLY A 219 10.97 -13.22 9.45
C GLY A 219 11.94 -12.10 9.13
N PHE A 220 12.47 -12.12 7.91
CA PHE A 220 13.42 -11.13 7.43
C PHE A 220 13.22 -10.89 5.93
N THR A 221 13.56 -9.68 5.50
CA THR A 221 13.52 -9.28 4.10
C THR A 221 14.72 -8.43 3.76
N ALA A 222 15.17 -8.52 2.51
CA ALA A 222 16.23 -7.68 1.96
C ALA A 222 15.96 -7.41 0.48
N GLY A 223 16.28 -6.22 0.02
CA GLY A 223 15.99 -5.83 -1.35
C GLY A 223 16.66 -4.55 -1.81
N LEU A 224 16.35 -4.22 -3.05
CA LEU A 224 16.77 -3.00 -3.74
C LEU A 224 15.53 -2.17 -4.08
N GLN A 225 15.68 -0.86 -3.93
CA GLN A 225 14.71 0.14 -4.32
C GLN A 225 15.33 1.08 -5.34
N PHE A 226 14.56 1.43 -6.37
CA PHE A 226 14.96 2.31 -7.45
C PHE A 226 14.16 3.62 -7.36
N PHE A 227 14.79 4.74 -7.75
CA PHE A 227 14.23 6.10 -7.69
C PHE A 227 13.94 6.67 -9.08
#